data_AF-A0A8H8BZC3-F1
#
_entry.id   AF-A0A8H8BZC3-F1
#
_cell.length_a   1.000
_cell.length_b   1.000
_cell.length_c   1.000
_cell.angle_alpha   90.00
_cell.angle_beta   90.00
_cell.angle_gamma   90.00
#
_symmetry.space_group_name_H-M   'P 1'
#
loop_
_entity.id
_entity.type
_entity.pdbx_description
1 polymer ?
#
loop_
_entity_poly.entity_id
_entity_poly.type
_entity_poly.pdbx_seq_one_letter_code
_entity_poly.pdbx_strand_id
1 'polypeptide(L)'
;MLCTGSSISVLITGRALQGLSASVIWTVGLAILSDTVPKDKIGKVMGYMAAAMSVGSLTGPLVGGIIYAKSGYYAVFAVCFVLVGLQYLQICPGLV
;
A
#
# COMPACT_ATOMS: atom_id res chain seq x y z
N MET A 1 4.58 2.66 -14.61
CA MET A 1 3.61 2.35 -15.68
C MET A 1 3.43 3.47 -16.73
N LEU A 2 4.12 4.62 -16.65
CA LEU A 2 4.01 5.68 -17.68
C LEU A 2 5.08 5.62 -18.80
N CYS A 3 6.17 4.87 -18.62
CA CYS A 3 7.27 4.80 -19.59
C CYS A 3 7.06 3.79 -20.74
N THR A 4 5.94 3.05 -20.78
CA THR A 4 5.68 2.04 -21.83
C THR A 4 4.24 2.09 -22.39
N GLY A 5 3.52 3.18 -22.18
CA GLY A 5 2.09 3.28 -22.47
C GLY A 5 1.78 3.92 -23.81
N SER A 6 1.95 3.18 -24.92
CA SER A 6 1.49 3.65 -26.24
C SER A 6 0.01 3.31 -26.53
N SER A 7 -0.77 2.82 -25.54
CA SER A 7 -2.19 2.45 -25.75
C SER A 7 -3.03 2.51 -24.46
N ILE A 8 -4.21 3.13 -24.56
CA ILE A 8 -5.14 3.35 -23.44
C ILE A 8 -5.64 2.04 -22.80
N SER A 9 -5.71 0.96 -23.58
CA SER A 9 -6.16 -0.36 -23.12
C SER A 9 -5.28 -0.94 -22.02
N VAL A 10 -3.96 -0.72 -22.07
CA VAL A 10 -3.03 -1.23 -21.04
C VAL A 10 -3.22 -0.52 -19.70
N LEU A 11 -3.57 0.77 -19.73
CA LEU A 11 -3.86 1.53 -18.51
C LEU A 11 -5.15 1.04 -17.84
N ILE A 12 -6.19 0.75 -18.64
CA ILE A 12 -7.47 0.25 -18.13
C ILE A 12 -7.27 -1.12 -17.46
N THR A 13 -6.59 -2.04 -18.14
CA THR A 13 -6.30 -3.37 -17.60
C THR A 13 -5.41 -3.30 -16.35
N GLY A 14 -4.39 -2.44 -16.36
CA GLY A 14 -3.53 -2.22 -15.19
C GLY A 14 -4.28 -1.67 -13.98
N ARG A 15 -5.22 -0.74 -14.17
CA ARG A 15 -6.06 -0.20 -13.09
C ARG A 15 -7.07 -1.22 -12.57
N ALA A 16 -7.66 -2.03 -13.45
CA ALA A 16 -8.53 -3.12 -13.04
C ALA A 16 -7.79 -4.12 -12.15
N LEU A 17 -6.59 -4.55 -12.56
CA LEU A 17 -5.76 -5.46 -11.78
C LEU A 17 -5.29 -4.86 -10.45
N GLN A 18 -4.91 -3.57 -10.45
CA GLN A 18 -4.53 -2.87 -9.23
C GLN A 18 -5.70 -2.76 -8.25
N GLY A 19 -6.90 -2.43 -8.71
CA GLY A 19 -8.09 -2.32 -7.89
C GLY A 19 -8.52 -3.66 -7.28
N LEU A 20 -8.43 -4.75 -8.06
CA LEU A 20 -8.66 -6.10 -7.58
C LEU A 20 -7.69 -6.46 -6.46
N SER A 21 -6.39 -6.23 -6.69
CA SER A 21 -5.35 -6.53 -5.71
C SER A 21 -5.55 -5.76 -4.40
N ALA A 22 -5.85 -4.47 -4.49
CA ALA A 22 -6.07 -3.62 -3.30
C ALA A 22 -7.26 -4.10 -2.45
N SER A 23 -8.35 -4.51 -3.12
CA SER A 23 -9.58 -4.97 -2.44
C SER A 23 -9.36 -6.27 -1.67
N VAL A 24 -8.60 -7.20 -2.25
CA VAL A 24 -8.25 -8.48 -1.61
C VAL A 24 -7.43 -8.24 -0.35
N ILE A 25 -6.38 -7.41 -0.45
CA ILE A 25 -5.50 -7.10 0.68
C ILE A 25 -6.30 -6.44 1.83
N TRP A 26 -7.15 -5.49 1.50
CA TRP A 26 -7.96 -4.79 2.50
C TRP A 26 -8.94 -5.72 3.22
N THR A 27 -9.64 -6.56 2.46
CA THR A 27 -10.65 -7.48 3.01
C THR A 27 -10.01 -8.55 3.89
N VAL A 28 -8.93 -9.18 3.41
CA VAL A 28 -8.21 -10.23 4.17
C VAL A 28 -7.55 -9.64 5.42
N GLY A 29 -6.96 -8.44 5.31
CA GLY A 29 -6.37 -7.76 6.46
C GLY A 29 -7.38 -7.48 7.57
N LEU A 30 -8.59 -7.04 7.20
CA LEU A 30 -9.65 -6.78 8.18
C LEU A 30 -10.22 -8.08 8.77
N ALA A 31 -10.31 -9.15 7.98
CA ALA A 31 -10.73 -10.46 8.46
C ALA A 31 -9.76 -11.01 9.52
N ILE A 32 -8.45 -11.01 9.23
CA ILE A 32 -7.41 -11.45 10.18
C ILE A 32 -7.44 -10.60 11.45
N LEU A 33 -7.63 -9.29 11.32
CA LEU A 33 -7.75 -8.39 12.45
C LEU A 33 -8.96 -8.73 13.33
N SER A 34 -10.10 -9.03 12.70
CA SER A 34 -11.33 -9.43 13.40
C SER A 34 -11.20 -10.79 14.09
N ASP A 35 -10.42 -11.72 13.53
CA ASP A 35 -10.18 -13.03 14.14
C ASP A 35 -9.17 -12.97 15.29
N THR A 36 -8.20 -12.04 15.23
CA THR A 36 -7.11 -11.93 16.21
C THR A 36 -7.48 -11.02 17.40
N VAL A 37 -8.33 -10.01 17.19
CA VAL A 37 -8.64 -9.00 18.20
C VAL A 37 -9.95 -9.33 18.94
N PRO A 38 -9.96 -9.35 20.28
CA PRO A 38 -11.19 -9.56 21.05
C PRO A 38 -12.21 -8.43 20.81
N LYS A 39 -13.51 -8.80 20.74
CA LYS A 39 -14.62 -7.91 20.35
C LYS A 39 -14.65 -6.56 21.08
N ASP A 40 -14.24 -6.54 22.34
CA ASP A 40 -14.23 -5.35 23.20
C ASP A 40 -13.16 -4.31 22.79
N LYS A 41 -12.16 -4.70 21.99
CA LYS A 41 -11.05 -3.84 21.55
C LYS A 41 -11.04 -3.56 20.06
N ILE A 42 -11.89 -4.21 19.26
CA ILE A 42 -11.95 -4.05 17.80
C ILE A 42 -12.10 -2.57 17.42
N GLY A 43 -13.02 -1.84 18.04
CA GLY A 43 -13.23 -0.41 17.75
C GLY A 43 -11.98 0.46 18.00
N LYS A 44 -11.21 0.16 19.04
CA LYS A 44 -9.96 0.88 19.35
C LYS A 44 -8.86 0.56 18.32
N VAL A 45 -8.72 -0.71 17.93
CA VAL A 45 -7.72 -1.13 16.93
C VAL A 45 -8.07 -0.57 15.54
N MET A 46 -9.35 -0.59 15.15
CA MET A 46 -9.79 0.04 13.90
C MET A 46 -9.58 1.56 13.92
N GLY A 47 -9.77 2.22 15.06
CA GLY A 47 -9.45 3.64 15.25
C GLY A 47 -7.97 3.95 15.04
N TYR A 48 -7.06 3.12 15.58
CA TYR A 48 -5.62 3.25 15.31
C TYR A 48 -5.27 3.01 13.85
N MET A 49 -5.91 2.02 13.21
CA MET A 49 -5.70 1.73 11.79
C MET A 49 -6.11 2.92 10.92
N ALA A 50 -7.26 3.54 11.19
CA ALA A 50 -7.71 4.75 10.50
C ALA A 50 -6.74 5.94 10.72
N ALA A 51 -6.28 6.15 11.96
CA ALA A 51 -5.30 7.19 12.26
C ALA A 51 -3.98 6.97 11.51
N ALA A 52 -3.48 5.73 11.48
CA ALA A 52 -2.27 5.37 10.74
C ALA A 52 -2.44 5.61 9.22
N MET A 53 -3.62 5.32 8.65
CA MET A 53 -3.91 5.63 7.25
C MET A 53 -3.92 7.13 6.97
N SER A 54 -4.52 7.94 7.85
CA SER A 54 -4.51 9.39 7.71
C SER A 54 -3.10 9.95 7.74
N VAL A 55 -2.27 9.48 8.67
CA VAL A 55 -0.86 9.85 8.74
C VAL A 55 -0.13 9.42 7.46
N GLY A 56 -0.28 8.16 7.05
CA GLY A 56 0.36 7.63 5.83
C GLY A 56 -0.04 8.38 4.56
N SER A 57 -1.32 8.77 4.44
CA SER A 57 -1.84 9.53 3.29
C SER A 57 -1.32 10.97 3.27
N LEU A 58 -1.02 11.54 4.43
CA LEU A 58 -0.40 12.87 4.54
C LEU A 58 1.11 12.79 4.28
N THR A 59 1.80 11.84 4.90
CA THR A 59 3.25 11.70 4.81
C THR A 59 3.72 11.12 3.48
N GLY A 60 2.91 10.29 2.81
CA GLY A 60 3.26 9.64 1.55
C GLY A 60 3.60 10.64 0.43
N PRO A 61 2.71 11.58 0.09
CA PRO A 61 2.97 12.62 -0.90
C PRO A 61 4.08 13.59 -0.48
N LEU A 62 4.18 13.92 0.80
CA LEU A 62 5.23 14.79 1.33
C LEU A 62 6.62 14.18 1.11
N VAL A 63 6.80 12.92 1.52
CA VAL A 63 8.06 12.19 1.37
C VAL A 63 8.35 11.93 -0.12
N GLY A 64 7.34 11.48 -0.88
CA GLY A 64 7.47 11.23 -2.32
C GLY A 64 7.82 12.49 -3.12
N GLY A 65 7.26 13.65 -2.76
CA GLY A 65 7.52 14.94 -3.39
C GLY A 65 8.93 15.46 -3.12
N ILE A 66 9.43 15.31 -1.89
CA ILE A 66 10.83 15.66 -1.54
C ILE A 66 11.82 14.79 -2.33
N ILE A 67 11.55 13.49 -2.43
CA ILE A 67 12.38 12.54 -3.19
C ILE A 67 12.34 12.87 -4.69
N TYR A 68 11.16 13.20 -5.22
CA TYR A 68 10.99 13.64 -6.61
C TYR A 68 11.82 14.89 -6.93
N ALA A 69 11.82 15.88 -6.04
CA ALA A 69 12.55 17.13 -6.23
C ALA A 69 14.07 16.96 -6.25
N LYS A 70 14.62 15.98 -5.52
CA LYS A 70 16.07 15.76 -5.40
C LYS A 70 16.66 14.75 -6.39
N SER A 71 15.96 13.65 -6.68
CA SER A 71 16.51 12.52 -7.46
C SER A 71 15.66 12.14 -8.68
N GLY A 72 14.66 12.93 -9.01
CA GLY A 72 13.85 12.75 -10.21
C GLY A 72 12.91 11.55 -10.17
N TYR A 73 12.34 11.23 -11.32
CA TYR A 73 11.22 10.29 -11.45
C TYR A 73 11.58 8.84 -11.04
N TYR A 74 12.79 8.36 -11.35
CA TYR A 74 13.18 6.97 -11.09
C TYR A 74 13.37 6.64 -9.60
N ALA A 75 13.83 7.60 -8.80
CA ALA A 75 14.04 7.39 -7.36
C ALA A 75 12.72 7.20 -6.60
N VAL A 76 11.65 7.88 -7.01
CA VAL A 76 10.32 7.72 -6.41
C VAL A 76 9.79 6.30 -6.63
N PHE A 77 9.99 5.74 -7.83
CA PHE A 77 9.59 4.36 -8.10
C PHE A 77 10.41 3.35 -7.30
N ALA A 78 11.73 3.55 -7.17
CA ALA A 78 12.58 2.68 -6.37
C ALA A 78 12.12 2.62 -4.91
N VAL A 79 11.76 3.75 -4.31
CA VAL A 79 11.25 3.81 -2.94
C VAL A 79 9.92 3.08 -2.80
N CYS A 80 8.99 3.23 -3.76
CA CYS A 80 7.74 2.47 -3.77
C CYS A 80 7.97 0.96 -3.85
N PHE A 81 8.92 0.49 -4.68
CA PHE A 81 9.26 -0.93 -4.77
C PHE A 81 9.87 -1.47 -3.47
N VAL A 82 10.75 -0.70 -2.82
CA VAL A 82 11.35 -1.09 -1.53
C VAL A 82 10.28 -1.18 -0.45
N LEU A 83 9.39 -0.20 -0.35
CA LEU A 83 8.31 -0.20 0.65
C LEU A 83 7.37 -1.40 0.48
N VAL A 84 6.95 -1.68 -0.76
CA VAL A 84 6.12 -2.86 -1.05
C VAL A 84 6.87 -4.15 -0.74
N GLY A 85 8.15 -4.26 -1.10
CA GLY A 85 8.99 -5.43 -0.81
C GLY A 85 9.13 -5.69 0.69
N LEU A 86 9.35 -4.64 1.49
CA LEU A 86 9.39 -4.74 2.95
C LEU A 86 8.04 -5.21 3.51
N GLN A 87 6.93 -4.73 2.95
CA GLN A 87 5.60 -5.12 3.38
C GLN A 87 5.32 -6.61 3.14
N TYR A 88 5.73 -7.14 1.99
CA TYR A 88 5.67 -8.58 1.70
C TYR A 88 6.55 -9.40 2.66
N LEU A 89 7.76 -8.93 2.97
CA LEU A 89 8.66 -9.60 3.91
C LEU A 89 8.06 -9.68 5.32
N GLN A 90 7.43 -8.61 5.79
CA GLN A 90 6.77 -8.57 7.10
C GLN A 90 5.50 -9.43 7.17
N ILE A 91 4.85 -9.72 6.03
CA ILE A 91 3.71 -10.64 5.93
C ILE A 91 4.14 -12.11 5.97
N CYS A 92 5.37 -12.42 5.58
CA CYS A 92 5.93 -13.78 5.51
C CYS A 92 7.03 -14.09 6.57
N PRO A 93 6.82 -13.89 7.89
CA PRO A 93 7.79 -14.33 8.90
C PRO A 93 7.75 -15.85 9.20
N GLY A 94 6.93 -16.64 8.48
CA GLY A 94 6.73 -18.08 8.70
C GLY A 94 7.45 -19.02 7.72
N LEU A 95 8.40 -18.53 6.93
CA LEU A 95 9.23 -19.33 6.00
C LEU A 95 10.73 -19.14 6.30
N VAL A 96 11.12 -19.35 7.55
CA VAL A 96 12.48 -19.73 7.96
C VAL A 96 12.37 -20.70 9.13
#